data_AF-A0A2G6C192-F1
#
_entry.id   AF-A0A2G6C192-F1
#
_cell.length_a   1.000
_cell.length_b   1.000
_cell.length_c   1.000
_cell.angle_alpha   90.00
_cell.angle_beta   90.00
_cell.angle_gamma   90.00
#
_symmetry.space_group_name_H-M   'P 1'
#
loop_
_entity.id
_entity.type
_entity.pdbx_description
1 polymer ?
#
loop_
_entity_poly.entity_id
_entity_poly.type
_entity_poly.pdbx_seq_one_letter_code
_entity_poly.pdbx_strand_id
1 'polypeptide(L)' 'MAGTVVGGKKAAAKNLAKDPNFYAKIGRKGGKNGHTGGFAANPALARIAGAKGGRISRRGKTAAKSAK' A
#
# COMPACT_ATOMS: atom_id res chain seq x y z
N MET A 1 -27.11 -4.94 -12.20
CA MET A 1 -27.49 -5.48 -10.88
C MET A 1 -26.40 -5.13 -9.89
N ALA A 2 -26.67 -4.24 -8.92
CA ALA A 2 -25.68 -3.91 -7.89
C ALA A 2 -25.50 -5.11 -6.95
N GLY A 3 -24.24 -5.43 -6.59
CA GLY A 3 -23.97 -6.51 -5.64
C GLY A 3 -24.60 -6.20 -4.28
N THR A 4 -25.16 -7.21 -3.62
CA THR A 4 -25.66 -7.06 -2.24
C THR A 4 -24.49 -7.08 -1.26
N VAL A 5 -24.65 -6.41 -0.11
CA VAL A 5 -23.64 -6.41 0.96
C VAL A 5 -23.31 -7.84 1.41
N VAL A 6 -24.32 -8.71 1.49
CA VAL A 6 -24.15 -10.13 1.83
C VAL A 6 -23.32 -10.87 0.78
N GLY A 7 -23.57 -10.61 -0.51
CA GLY A 7 -22.76 -11.18 -1.60
C GLY A 7 -21.29 -10.74 -1.53
N GLY A 8 -21.04 -9.47 -1.24
CA GLY A 8 -19.69 -8.93 -1.07
C GLY A 8 -18.91 -9.62 0.07
N LYS A 9 -19.55 -9.81 1.22
CA LYS A 9 -18.94 -10.53 2.37
C LYS A 9 -18.58 -11.98 2.02
N LYS A 10 -19.48 -12.70 1.35
CA LYS A 10 -19.23 -14.09 0.89
C LYS A 10 -18.07 -14.16 -0.11
N ALA A 11 -17.99 -13.21 -1.04
CA ALA A 11 -16.89 -13.14 -1.99
C ALA A 11 -15.55 -12.85 -1.31
N ALA A 12 -15.51 -11.93 -0.36
CA ALA A 12 -14.31 -11.61 0.41
C ALA A 12 -13.78 -12.83 1.18
N ALA A 13 -14.67 -13.56 1.87
CA ALA A 13 -14.30 -14.78 2.57
C ALA A 13 -13.72 -15.84 1.62
N LYS A 14 -14.34 -16.06 0.47
CA LYS A 14 -13.85 -17.01 -0.55
C LYS A 14 -12.50 -16.60 -1.12
N ASN A 15 -12.27 -15.31 -1.35
CA ASN A 15 -11.01 -14.80 -1.88
C ASN A 15 -9.86 -14.96 -0.88
N LEU A 16 -10.10 -14.63 0.40
CA LEU A 16 -9.12 -14.78 1.47
C LEU A 16 -8.80 -16.25 1.78
N ALA A 17 -9.79 -17.14 1.72
CA ALA A 17 -9.58 -18.57 1.90
C ALA A 17 -8.71 -19.19 0.80
N LYS A 18 -8.83 -18.70 -0.44
CA LYS A 18 -8.00 -19.15 -1.57
C LYS A 18 -6.59 -18.55 -1.55
N ASP A 19 -6.49 -17.27 -1.20
CA ASP A 19 -5.23 -16.53 -1.15
C ASP A 19 -5.30 -15.49 -0.02
N PRO A 20 -4.64 -15.74 1.12
CA PRO A 20 -4.61 -14.79 2.23
C PRO A 20 -4.08 -13.40 1.81
N ASN A 21 -3.26 -13.35 0.76
CA ASN A 21 -2.66 -12.13 0.24
C ASN A 21 -3.43 -11.50 -0.93
N PHE A 22 -4.65 -11.95 -1.23
CA PHE A 22 -5.43 -11.54 -2.40
C PHE A 22 -5.52 -10.00 -2.52
N TYR A 23 -5.97 -9.33 -1.45
CA TYR A 23 -6.15 -7.88 -1.45
C TYR A 23 -4.82 -7.11 -1.54
N ALA A 24 -3.76 -7.62 -0.91
CA ALA A 24 -2.43 -7.02 -1.00
C ALA A 24 -1.86 -7.12 -2.43
N LYS A 25 -2.05 -8.26 -3.11
CA LYS A 25 -1.60 -8.46 -4.49
C LYS A 25 -2.32 -7.53 -5.47
N ILE A 26 -3.65 -7.44 -5.40
CA ILE A 26 -4.42 -6.56 -6.29
C ILE A 26 -4.12 -5.08 -6.00
N GLY A 27 -3.97 -4.71 -4.73
CA GLY A 27 -3.61 -3.35 -4.33
C GLY A 27 -2.23 -2.95 -4.85
N ARG A 28 -1.23 -3.84 -4.74
CA ARG A 28 0.10 -3.61 -5.31
C ARG A 28 0.08 -3.48 -6.84
N LYS A 29 -0.71 -4.30 -7.54
CA LYS A 29 -0.86 -4.20 -9.01
C LYS A 29 -1.53 -2.89 -9.40
N GLY A 30 -2.59 -2.51 -8.70
CA GLY A 30 -3.27 -1.22 -8.88
C GLY A 30 -2.34 -0.03 -8.62
N GLY A 31 -1.57 -0.05 -7.52
CA GLY A 31 -0.60 1.00 -7.21
C GLY A 31 0.57 1.09 -8.19
N LYS A 32 1.02 -0.03 -8.77
CA LYS A 32 2.04 -0.02 -9.82
C LYS A 32 1.53 0.59 -11.13
N ASN A 33 0.27 0.29 -11.49
CA ASN A 33 -0.34 0.78 -12.73
C ASN A 33 -0.92 2.20 -12.57
N GLY A 34 -1.21 2.62 -11.34
CA GLY A 34 -1.72 3.94 -11.01
C GLY A 34 -0.60 4.96 -10.92
N HIS A 35 -0.41 5.74 -11.99
CA HIS A 35 0.56 6.83 -12.02
C HIS A 35 -0.06 8.20 -11.67
N THR A 36 -1.38 8.27 -11.58
CA THR A 36 -2.14 9.53 -11.48
C THR A 36 -2.49 9.96 -10.05
N GLY A 37 -2.20 9.14 -9.03
CA GLY A 37 -2.56 9.42 -7.63
C GLY A 37 -1.40 9.31 -6.64
N GLY A 38 -1.47 10.09 -5.56
CA GLY A 38 -0.54 10.03 -4.41
C GLY A 38 0.85 10.62 -4.67
N PHE A 39 1.85 10.12 -3.93
CA PHE A 39 3.25 10.56 -4.00
C PHE A 39 3.98 10.21 -5.32
N ALA A 40 3.40 9.32 -6.13
CA ALA A 40 3.92 8.99 -7.46
C ALA A 40 3.57 10.07 -8.51
N ALA A 41 2.42 10.73 -8.36
CA ALA A 41 1.96 11.76 -9.28
C ALA A 41 2.74 13.09 -9.13
N ASN A 42 3.31 13.33 -7.95
CA ASN A 42 4.18 14.48 -7.70
C ASN A 42 5.40 14.05 -6.87
N PRO A 43 6.50 13.64 -7.53
CA PRO A 43 7.73 13.22 -6.86
C PRO A 43 8.34 14.30 -5.96
N ALA A 44 8.16 15.58 -6.30
CA ALA A 44 8.66 16.69 -5.49
C ALA A 44 7.92 16.77 -4.14
N LEU A 45 6.58 16.63 -4.15
CA LEU A 45 5.78 16.59 -2.93
C LEU A 45 6.15 15.38 -2.05
N ALA A 46 6.38 14.21 -2.67
CA ALA A 46 6.83 13.01 -1.98
C ALA A 46 8.15 13.21 -1.24
N ARG A 47 9.12 13.84 -1.92
CA ARG A 47 10.42 14.15 -1.33
C ARG A 47 10.31 15.08 -0.14
N ILE A 48 9.51 16.16 -0.27
CA ILE A 48 9.31 17.14 0.81
C ILE A 48 8.62 16.48 2.02
N ALA A 49 7.54 15.73 1.79
CA ALA A 49 6.80 15.04 2.83
C ALA A 49 7.67 13.98 3.55
N GLY A 50 8.43 13.19 2.79
CA GLY A 50 9.36 12.19 3.32
C GLY A 50 10.46 12.82 4.17
N ALA A 51 11.08 13.92 3.71
CA ALA A 51 12.10 14.63 4.47
C ALA A 51 11.54 15.21 5.78
N LYS A 52 10.35 15.83 5.74
CA LYS A 52 9.68 16.36 6.94
C LYS A 52 9.37 15.24 7.94
N GLY A 53 8.82 14.12 7.46
CA GLY A 53 8.51 12.96 8.29
C GLY A 53 9.75 12.35 8.94
N GLY A 54 10.84 12.23 8.18
CA GLY A 54 12.13 11.77 8.70
C GLY A 54 12.71 12.68 9.78
N ARG A 55 12.64 14.00 9.58
CA ARG A 55 13.13 14.99 10.57
C ARG A 55 12.31 15.03 11.86
N ILE A 56 11.00 14.84 11.78
CA ILE A 56 10.09 14.84 12.95
C ILE A 56 10.09 13.47 13.66
N SER A 57 10.52 12.41 12.98
CA SER A 57 10.50 11.05 13.53
C SER A 57 11.26 10.95 14.85
N ARG A 58 10.59 10.42 15.87
CA ARG A 58 11.20 10.02 17.15
C ARG A 58 11.79 8.61 17.11
N ARG A 59 11.57 7.86 16.01
CA ARG A 59 12.20 6.55 15.82
C ARG A 59 13.68 6.76 15.51
N GLY A 60 14.56 6.06 16.23
CA GLY A 60 16.00 6.08 15.97
C GLY A 60 16.33 5.58 14.56
N LYS A 61 17.47 6.01 14.01
CA LYS A 61 17.98 5.48 12.74
C LYS A 61 18.19 3.98 12.88
N THR A 62 17.60 3.19 11.99
CA THR A 62 17.96 1.78 11.86
C THR A 62 19.41 1.71 11.39
N ALA A 63 20.27 1.05 12.16
CA ALA A 63 21.64 0.77 11.74
C ALA A 63 21.60 -0.03 10.44
N ALA A 64 22.37 0.39 9.45
CA ALA A 64 22.49 -0.33 8.20
C ALA A 64 23.04 -1.72 8.51
N LYS A 65 22.23 -2.77 8.32
CA LYS A 65 22.75 -4.14 8.32
C LYS A 65 23.66 -4.24 7.10
N SER A 66 24.95 -4.46 7.32
CA SER A 66 25.87 -4.87 6.26
C SER A 66 25.29 -6.13 5.63
N ALA A 67 25.09 -6.09 4.32
CA ALA A 67 24.76 -7.28 3.57
C ALA A 67 25.93 -8.25 3.71
N LYS A 68 25.62 -9.50 4.08
CA LYS A 68 26.56 -10.62 4.05
C LYS A 68 26.58 -11.22 2.65
#